data_AF-A0A382X4L8-F1
#
_entry.id   AF-A0A382X4L8-F1
#
_cell.length_a   1.000
_cell.length_b   1.000
_cell.length_c   1.000
_cell.angle_alpha   90.00
_cell.angle_beta   90.00
_cell.angle_gamma   90.00
#
_symmetry.space_group_name_H-M   'P 1'
#
loop_
_entity.id
_entity.type
_entity.pdbx_description
1 polymer ?
#
loop_
_entity_poly.entity_id
_entity_poly.type
_entity_poly.pdbx_seq_one_letter_code
_entity_poly.pdbx_strand_id
1 'polypeptide(L)'
;MSNVRKNLIIFISLIALLIPVLGCADTDKSNSKDLSSEKSNIGLWNPEDCAKISGASGLFLHLSGELLKESDEKRKEGDEKNADKLAQGALYLSELAANYAKNFEAYCKR
;
A
#
# COMPACT_ATOMS: atom_id res chain seq x y z
N MET A 1 -44.48 -10.11 4.65
CA MET A 1 -43.58 -8.94 4.68
C MET A 1 -43.16 -8.63 3.25
N SER A 2 -43.69 -7.58 2.61
CA SER A 2 -43.63 -7.41 1.15
C SER A 2 -42.20 -7.22 0.63
N ASN A 3 -41.89 -7.74 -0.56
CA ASN A 3 -40.57 -7.68 -1.20
C ASN A 3 -40.02 -6.26 -1.32
N VAL A 4 -40.91 -5.26 -1.41
CA VAL A 4 -40.56 -3.83 -1.43
C VAL A 4 -39.89 -3.39 -0.13
N ARG A 5 -40.37 -3.87 1.03
CA ARG A 5 -39.78 -3.56 2.34
C ARG A 5 -38.40 -4.20 2.51
N LYS A 6 -38.19 -5.41 1.98
CA LYS A 6 -36.89 -6.10 2.02
C LYS A 6 -35.86 -5.38 1.14
N ASN A 7 -36.24 -5.00 -0.08
CA ASN A 7 -35.35 -4.28 -0.99
C ASN A 7 -35.01 -2.88 -0.47
N LEU A 8 -35.97 -2.18 0.14
CA LEU A 8 -35.72 -0.86 0.76
C LEU A 8 -34.72 -0.94 1.93
N ILE A 9 -34.80 -1.99 2.76
CA ILE A 9 -33.84 -2.22 3.86
C ILE A 9 -32.44 -2.51 3.32
N ILE A 10 -32.33 -3.30 2.25
CA ILE A 10 -31.04 -3.61 1.60
C ILE A 10 -30.41 -2.34 1.02
N PHE A 11 -31.19 -1.48 0.34
CA PHE A 11 -30.68 -0.23 -0.21
C PHE A 11 -30.20 0.75 0.87
N ILE A 12 -30.90 0.86 2.00
CA ILE A 12 -30.50 1.73 3.12
C ILE A 12 -29.19 1.22 3.76
N SER A 13 -29.00 -0.10 3.86
CA SER A 13 -27.77 -0.69 4.41
C SER A 13 -26.54 -0.46 3.52
N LEU A 14 -26.71 -0.38 2.19
CA LEU A 14 -25.61 -0.13 1.25
C LEU A 14 -25.15 1.34 1.26
N ILE A 15 -26.05 2.28 1.51
CA ILE A 15 -25.73 3.72 1.55
C ILE A 15 -24.95 4.10 2.82
N ALA A 16 -25.17 3.39 3.93
CA ALA A 16 -24.46 3.64 5.20
C ALA A 16 -22.96 3.32 5.15
N LEU A 17 -22.48 2.55 4.16
CA LEU A 17 -21.06 2.18 4.00
C LEU A 17 -20.25 3.22 3.19
N LEU A 18 -20.90 4.23 2.61
CA LEU A 18 -20.26 5.24 1.74
C LEU A 18 -20.12 6.61 2.39
N ILE A 19 -20.34 6.74 3.71
CA ILE A 19 -20.08 7.98 4.43
C ILE A 19 -18.60 7.96 4.90
N PRO A 20 -17.68 8.71 4.26
CA PRO A 20 -16.40 8.98 4.89
C PRO A 20 -16.69 9.81 6.15
N VAL A 21 -16.22 9.32 7.29
CA VAL A 21 -16.29 10.04 8.57
C VAL A 21 -15.49 11.32 8.41
N LEU A 22 -16.20 12.43 8.20
CA LEU A 22 -15.64 13.76 8.21
C LEU A 22 -15.53 14.21 9.68
N GLY A 23 -14.30 14.30 10.19
CA GLY A 23 -13.98 15.22 11.29
C GLY A 23 -13.37 14.62 12.55
N CYS A 24 -12.04 14.72 12.66
CA CYS A 24 -11.41 15.31 13.84
C CYS A 24 -10.69 16.57 13.37
N ALA A 25 -11.16 17.74 13.81
CA ALA A 25 -10.45 19.00 13.65
C ALA A 25 -9.45 19.10 14.82
N ASP A 26 -8.16 18.92 14.55
CA ASP A 26 -7.13 19.32 15.50
C ASP A 26 -6.83 20.81 15.34
N THR A 27 -6.76 21.48 16.48
CA THR A 27 -6.61 22.93 16.60
C THR A 27 -5.14 23.32 16.38
N ASP A 28 -4.90 24.29 15.51
CA ASP A 28 -3.57 24.82 15.21
C ASP A 28 -2.85 25.30 16.48
N LYS A 29 -1.80 24.57 16.90
CA LYS A 29 -0.77 25.12 17.78
C LYS A 29 0.43 25.51 16.92
N SER A 30 0.44 26.77 16.49
CA SER A 30 1.60 27.37 15.88
C SER A 30 2.78 27.32 16.86
N ASN A 31 3.85 26.63 16.50
CA ASN A 31 5.16 26.85 17.10
C ASN A 31 6.18 27.01 15.97
N SER A 32 6.64 28.26 15.84
CA SER A 32 7.89 28.72 15.24
C SER A 32 8.45 27.90 14.08
N LYS A 33 8.22 28.40 12.86
CA LYS A 33 8.96 28.00 11.65
C LYS A 33 10.46 28.19 11.87
N ASP A 34 11.14 27.06 11.98
CA ASP A 34 12.59 26.97 11.85
C ASP A 34 12.93 27.12 10.35
N LEU A 35 13.10 28.38 9.93
CA LEU A 35 13.32 28.81 8.54
C LEU A 35 14.62 28.24 7.92
N SER A 36 15.45 27.57 8.71
CA SER A 36 16.67 26.89 8.29
C SER A 36 16.40 25.47 7.74
N SER A 37 15.38 24.78 8.26
CA SER A 37 15.04 23.39 7.89
C SER A 37 14.18 23.29 6.62
N GLU A 38 13.42 24.34 6.30
CA GLU A 38 12.51 24.36 5.14
C GLU A 38 13.28 24.43 3.81
N LYS A 39 14.46 25.07 3.80
CA LYS A 39 15.30 25.19 2.60
C LYS A 39 16.07 23.89 2.29
N SER A 40 16.29 23.00 3.27
CA SER A 40 17.02 21.74 3.07
C SER A 40 16.15 20.58 2.59
N ASN A 41 14.82 20.77 2.51
CA ASN A 41 13.86 19.72 2.12
C ASN A 41 13.19 20.00 0.77
N ILE A 42 13.63 21.01 0.00
CA ILE A 42 13.07 21.31 -1.33
C ILE A 42 13.31 20.11 -2.25
N GLY A 43 12.23 19.47 -2.70
CA GLY A 43 12.27 18.28 -3.56
C GLY A 43 12.16 16.95 -2.81
N LEU A 44 12.20 16.96 -1.48
CA LEU A 44 11.90 15.78 -0.66
C LEU A 44 10.39 15.66 -0.42
N TRP A 45 9.91 14.42 -0.35
CA TRP A 45 8.53 14.12 0.03
C TRP A 45 8.34 14.30 1.54
N ASN A 46 7.09 14.49 1.94
CA ASN A 46 6.75 14.56 3.37
C ASN A 46 7.00 13.19 4.05
N PRO A 47 7.24 13.17 5.38
CA PRO A 47 7.56 11.92 6.09
C PRO A 47 6.48 10.83 5.99
N GLU A 48 5.20 11.21 5.91
CA GLU A 48 4.08 10.26 5.83
C GLU A 48 4.09 9.49 4.51
N ASP A 49 4.34 10.17 3.39
CA ASP A 49 4.46 9.55 2.07
C ASP A 49 5.70 8.67 1.99
N CYS A 50 6.80 9.09 2.62
CA CYS A 50 8.00 8.27 2.74
C CYS A 50 7.75 6.97 3.52
N ALA A 51 6.98 7.02 4.61
CA ALA A 51 6.58 5.83 5.36
C ALA A 51 5.73 4.89 4.51
N LYS A 52 4.79 5.41 3.72
CA LYS A 52 3.96 4.61 2.80
C LYS A 52 4.81 3.92 1.73
N ILE A 53 5.75 4.62 1.12
CA ILE A 53 6.64 4.04 0.08
C ILE A 53 7.53 2.96 0.66
N SER A 54 8.15 3.20 1.83
CA SER A 54 8.96 2.20 2.50
C SER A 54 8.13 0.97 2.89
N GLY A 55 6.90 1.18 3.38
CA GLY A 55 5.97 0.09 3.70
C GLY A 55 5.57 -0.72 2.47
N ALA A 56 5.24 -0.06 1.36
CA ALA A 56 4.93 -0.72 0.09
C ALA A 56 6.11 -1.53 -0.45
N SER A 57 7.33 -0.99 -0.36
CA SER A 57 8.56 -1.73 -0.71
C SER A 57 8.66 -3.03 0.09
N GLY A 58 8.47 -2.96 1.41
CA GLY A 58 8.52 -4.14 2.28
C GLY A 58 7.40 -5.14 1.97
N LEU A 59 6.18 -4.66 1.74
CA LEU A 59 5.02 -5.51 1.41
C LEU A 59 5.24 -6.28 0.11
N PHE A 60 5.65 -5.60 -0.98
CA PHE A 60 5.89 -6.28 -2.24
C PHE A 60 7.03 -7.29 -2.16
N LEU A 61 8.09 -6.99 -1.41
CA LEU A 61 9.18 -7.93 -1.19
C LEU A 61 8.72 -9.17 -0.40
N HIS A 62 7.88 -8.97 0.63
CA HIS A 62 7.31 -10.08 1.39
C HIS A 62 6.43 -10.99 0.51
N LEU A 63 5.51 -10.40 -0.26
CA LEU A 63 4.64 -11.14 -1.17
C LEU A 63 5.43 -11.86 -2.29
N SER A 64 6.52 -11.25 -2.78
CA SER A 64 7.46 -11.91 -3.69
C SER A 64 8.02 -13.21 -3.08
N GLY A 65 8.44 -13.15 -1.81
CA GLY A 65 8.94 -14.32 -1.08
C GLY A 65 7.88 -15.43 -0.92
N GLU A 66 6.63 -15.06 -0.61
CA GLU A 66 5.53 -16.04 -0.50
C GLU A 66 5.25 -16.73 -1.85
N LEU A 67 5.27 -15.99 -2.97
CA LEU A 67 5.12 -16.58 -4.30
C LEU A 67 6.28 -17.52 -4.66
N LEU A 68 7.52 -17.21 -4.28
CA LEU A 68 8.65 -18.11 -4.48
C LEU A 68 8.50 -19.40 -3.68
N LYS A 69 8.03 -19.31 -2.43
CA LYS A 69 7.76 -20.47 -1.60
C LYS A 69 6.69 -21.37 -2.23
N GLU A 70 5.58 -20.79 -2.69
CA GLU A 70 4.53 -21.54 -3.38
C GLU A 70 5.03 -22.13 -4.72
N SER A 71 5.85 -21.39 -5.45
CA SER A 71 6.51 -21.88 -6.67
C SER A 71 7.36 -23.13 -6.40
N ASP A 72 8.14 -23.12 -5.32
CA ASP A 72 8.95 -24.27 -4.92
C ASP A 72 8.09 -25.48 -4.51
N GLU A 73 6.95 -25.25 -3.86
CA GLU A 73 5.97 -26.29 -3.55
C GLU A 73 5.41 -26.91 -4.84
N LYS A 74 5.00 -26.08 -5.82
CA LYS A 74 4.52 -26.57 -7.12
C LYS A 74 5.56 -27.36 -7.90
N ARG A 75 6.82 -26.94 -7.84
CA ARG A 75 7.91 -27.69 -8.49
C ARG A 75 8.15 -29.06 -7.87
N LYS A 76 8.03 -29.17 -6.54
CA LYS A 76 8.08 -30.47 -5.83
C LYS A 76 6.91 -31.39 -6.18
N GLU A 77 5.75 -30.81 -6.51
CA GLU A 77 4.57 -31.54 -7.00
C GLU A 77 4.68 -31.97 -8.47
N GLY A 78 5.71 -31.51 -9.20
CA GLY A 78 5.88 -31.74 -10.64
C GLY A 78 5.02 -30.83 -11.53
N ASP A 79 4.41 -29.79 -10.97
CA ASP A 79 3.61 -28.79 -11.70
C ASP A 79 4.46 -27.60 -12.13
N GLU A 80 5.38 -27.85 -13.07
CA GLU A 80 6.34 -26.85 -13.56
C GLU A 80 5.66 -25.60 -14.14
N LYS A 81 4.53 -25.78 -14.83
CA LYS A 81 3.81 -24.65 -15.46
C LYS A 81 3.33 -23.64 -14.41
N ASN A 82 2.75 -24.11 -13.32
CA ASN A 82 2.29 -23.21 -12.27
C ASN A 82 3.45 -22.69 -11.41
N ALA A 83 4.49 -23.49 -11.20
CA ALA A 83 5.73 -23.01 -10.58
C ALA A 83 6.31 -21.82 -11.35
N ASP A 84 6.50 -21.94 -12.67
CA ASP A 84 7.02 -20.87 -13.52
C ASP A 84 6.15 -19.60 -13.46
N LYS A 85 4.82 -19.77 -13.45
CA LYS A 85 3.88 -18.65 -13.34
C LYS A 85 4.03 -17.92 -12.00
N LEU A 86 4.16 -18.66 -10.90
CA LEU A 86 4.36 -18.10 -9.56
C LEU A 86 5.72 -17.40 -9.46
N ALA A 87 6.78 -18.01 -9.99
CA ALA A 87 8.11 -17.41 -10.05
C ALA A 87 8.13 -16.09 -10.85
N GLN A 88 7.43 -16.03 -11.99
CA GLN A 88 7.26 -14.78 -12.74
C GLN A 88 6.53 -13.70 -11.93
N GLY A 89 5.47 -14.09 -11.20
CA GLY A 89 4.78 -13.19 -10.29
C GLY A 89 5.71 -12.68 -9.18
N ALA A 90 6.54 -13.54 -8.61
CA ALA A 90 7.51 -13.16 -7.60
C ALA A 90 8.54 -12.15 -8.14
N LEU A 91 9.06 -12.38 -9.35
CA LEU A 91 9.99 -11.46 -10.00
C LEU A 91 9.36 -10.07 -10.16
N TYR A 92 8.13 -10.01 -10.70
CA TYR A 92 7.42 -8.75 -10.86
C TYR A 92 7.24 -8.00 -9.53
N LEU A 93 6.86 -8.69 -8.45
CA LEU A 93 6.72 -8.08 -7.13
C LEU A 93 8.07 -7.61 -6.56
N SER A 94 9.15 -8.35 -6.81
CA SER A 94 10.50 -7.94 -6.38
C SER A 94 10.97 -6.68 -7.11
N GLU A 95 10.63 -6.53 -8.39
CA GLU A 95 10.93 -5.33 -9.16
C GLU A 95 10.14 -4.13 -8.66
N LEU A 96 8.85 -4.30 -8.33
CA LEU A 96 8.07 -3.27 -7.66
C LEU A 96 8.71 -2.88 -6.34
N ALA A 97 9.06 -3.84 -5.48
CA ALA A 97 9.73 -3.54 -4.22
C ALA A 97 11.00 -2.69 -4.42
N ALA A 98 11.86 -3.10 -5.36
CA ALA A 98 13.08 -2.37 -5.69
C ALA A 98 12.80 -0.95 -6.22
N ASN A 99 11.76 -0.77 -7.03
CA ASN A 99 11.38 0.54 -7.55
C ASN A 99 10.87 1.47 -6.45
N TYR A 100 10.06 0.96 -5.51
CA TYR A 100 9.63 1.73 -4.34
C TYR A 100 10.83 2.09 -3.44
N ALA A 101 11.77 1.18 -3.23
CA ALA A 101 13.01 1.48 -2.50
C ALA A 101 13.82 2.60 -3.18
N LYS A 102 13.96 2.57 -4.50
CA LYS A 102 14.62 3.65 -5.26
C LYS A 102 13.91 4.99 -5.14
N ASN A 103 12.56 5.00 -5.13
CA ASN A 103 11.80 6.21 -4.90
C ASN A 103 12.06 6.77 -3.49
N PHE A 104 12.16 5.91 -2.48
CA PHE A 104 12.54 6.33 -1.14
C PHE A 104 13.95 6.95 -1.12
N GLU A 105 14.92 6.32 -1.78
CA GLU A 105 16.28 6.87 -1.88
C GLU A 105 16.30 8.25 -2.55
N ALA A 106 15.52 8.44 -3.61
CA ALA A 106 15.48 9.68 -4.37
C ALA A 106 14.75 10.83 -3.65
N TYR A 107 13.65 10.53 -2.96
CA TYR A 107 12.72 11.55 -2.46
C TYR A 107 12.61 11.64 -0.94
N CYS A 108 13.17 10.68 -0.20
CA CYS A 108 12.97 10.58 1.25
C CYS A 108 14.26 10.55 2.06
N LYS A 109 15.39 10.21 1.43
CA LYS A 109 16.69 10.18 2.10
C LYS A 109 17.19 11.61 2.31
N ARG A 110 17.42 11.97 3.56
CA ARG A 110 18.05 13.23 3.98
C ARG A 110 19.55 13.07 4.11
#